data_AF-A0A9E4X7L2-F1
#
_entry.id   AF-A0A9E4X7L2-F1
#
_cell.length_a   1.000
_cell.length_b   1.000
_cell.length_c   1.000
_cell.angle_alpha   90.00
_cell.angle_beta   90.00
_cell.angle_gamma   90.00
#
_symmetry.space_group_name_H-M   'P 1'
#
loop_
_entity.id
_entity.type
_entity.pdbx_description
1 polymer ?
#
loop_
_entity_poly.entity_id
_entity_poly.type
_entity_poly.pdbx_seq_one_letter_code
_entity_poly.pdbx_strand_id
1 'polypeptide(L)' 'MAPKSKYLFIASMDVDPAKEALFHEVYNTEHCPELGKLAGVGAITRFEAQAFQVLIGGQTQTISPEGQPR' A
#
# COMPACT_ATOMS: atom_id res chain seq x y z
N MET A 1 5.46 7.06 18.12
CA MET A 1 4.88 7.94 17.08
C MET A 1 5.96 8.11 16.01
N ALA A 2 5.68 7.79 14.74
CA ALA A 2 6.68 7.92 13.69
C ALA A 2 7.17 9.37 13.59
N PRO A 3 8.46 9.62 13.31
CA PRO A 3 8.99 10.97 13.18
C PRO A 3 8.23 11.74 12.09
N LYS A 4 7.90 13.01 12.36
CA LYS A 4 7.29 13.90 11.37
C LYS A 4 8.27 14.12 10.22
N SER A 5 8.00 13.50 9.06
CA SER A 5 8.72 13.79 7.82
C SER A 5 8.13 15.03 7.14
N LYS A 6 8.98 15.79 6.45
CA LYS A 6 8.55 16.89 5.57
C LYS A 6 7.98 16.38 4.25
N TYR A 7 8.29 15.14 3.88
CA TYR A 7 7.98 14.55 2.58
C TYR A 7 7.37 13.16 2.73
N LEU A 8 6.42 12.84 1.85
CA LEU A 8 5.79 11.53 1.72
C LEU A 8 5.97 11.05 0.28
N PHE A 9 6.52 9.85 0.13
CA PHE A 9 6.62 9.17 -1.16
C PHE A 9 5.58 8.05 -1.21
N ILE A 10 4.74 8.04 -2.25
CA ILE A 10 3.69 7.04 -2.47
C ILE A 10 3.95 6.38 -3.83
N ALA A 11 3.94 5.05 -3.85
CA ALA A 11 3.94 4.25 -5.06
C ALA A 11 2.72 3.32 -5.01
N SER A 12 1.97 3.24 -6.12
CA SER A 12 0.81 2.36 -6.31
C SER A 12 0.88 1.80 -7.72
N MET A 13 0.59 0.51 -7.89
CA MET A 13 0.75 -0.19 -9.16
C MET A 13 -0.11 -1.44 -9.22
N ASP A 14 -0.75 -1.67 -10.37
CA ASP A 14 -1.38 -2.96 -10.63
C ASP A 14 -0.33 -4.06 -10.82
N VAL A 15 -0.51 -5.16 -10.09
CA VAL A 15 0.33 -6.36 -10.22
C VAL A 15 -0.46 -7.43 -10.95
N ASP A 16 0.18 -8.10 -11.92
CA ASP A 16 -0.39 -9.29 -12.56
C ASP A 16 -0.74 -10.33 -11.48
N PRO A 17 -2.00 -10.81 -11.40
CA PRO A 17 -2.41 -11.77 -10.38
C PRO A 17 -1.53 -13.02 -10.31
N ALA A 18 -0.95 -13.46 -11.43
CA ALA A 18 -0.04 -14.61 -11.45
C ALA A 18 1.31 -14.34 -10.76
N LYS A 19 1.65 -13.07 -10.51
CA LYS A 19 2.92 -12.62 -9.92
C LYS A 19 2.75 -11.99 -8.54
N GLU A 20 1.53 -11.82 -8.06
CA GLU A 20 1.22 -11.14 -6.81
C GLU A 20 1.92 -11.78 -5.60
N ALA A 21 1.89 -13.11 -5.49
CA ALA A 21 2.59 -13.83 -4.42
C ALA A 21 4.11 -13.55 -4.41
N LEU A 22 4.75 -13.60 -5.59
CA LEU A 22 6.17 -13.29 -5.75
C LEU A 22 6.47 -11.82 -5.44
N PHE A 23 5.58 -10.91 -5.87
CA PHE A 23 5.69 -9.49 -5.57
C PHE A 23 5.66 -9.25 -4.06
N HIS A 24 4.73 -9.87 -3.34
CA HIS A 24 4.67 -9.75 -1.88
C HIS A 24 5.91 -10.31 -1.19
N GLU A 25 6.40 -11.47 -1.63
CA GLU A 25 7.64 -12.07 -1.14
C GLU A 25 8.80 -11.09 -1.28
N VAL A 26 9.14 -10.70 -2.51
CA VAL A 26 10.26 -9.79 -2.80
C VAL A 26 10.11 -8.46 -2.05
N TYR A 27 8.89 -7.92 -1.95
CA TYR A 27 8.70 -6.65 -1.24
C TYR A 27 8.90 -6.76 0.26
N ASN A 28 8.51 -7.90 0.85
CA ASN A 28 8.63 -8.13 2.29
C ASN A 28 10.05 -8.53 2.71
N THR A 29 10.75 -9.30 1.88
CA THR A 29 12.04 -9.89 2.23
C THR A 29 13.23 -9.10 1.70
N GLU A 30 13.07 -8.37 0.59
CA GLU A 30 14.17 -7.68 -0.09
C GLU A 30 13.90 -6.17 -0.24
N HIS A 31 12.87 -5.76 -0.98
CA HIS A 31 12.70 -4.36 -1.41
C HIS A 31 12.56 -3.39 -0.23
N CYS A 32 11.56 -3.57 0.63
CA CYS A 32 11.33 -2.66 1.76
C CYS A 32 12.48 -2.73 2.80
N PRO A 33 13.01 -3.91 3.17
CA PRO A 33 14.17 -4.00 4.04
C PRO A 33 15.41 -3.28 3.51
N GLU A 34 15.78 -3.47 2.24
CA GLU A 34 16.95 -2.81 1.65
C GLU A 34 16.74 -1.30 1.50
N LEU A 35 15.56 -0.87 1.06
CA LEU A 35 15.23 0.56 0.94
C LEU A 35 15.31 1.27 2.30
N GLY A 36 14.87 0.60 3.37
CA GLY A 36 14.92 1.12 4.74
C GLY A 36 16.33 1.31 5.30
N LYS A 37 17.37 0.75 4.67
CA LYS A 37 18.78 0.96 5.07
C LYS A 37 19.35 2.28 4.56
N LEU A 38 18.68 2.93 3.59
CA LEU A 38 19.18 4.15 2.99
C LEU A 38 18.96 5.36 3.90
N ALA A 39 19.99 6.20 4.02
CA ALA A 39 19.90 7.44 4.78
C ALA A 39 18.80 8.35 4.22
N GLY A 40 17.90 8.81 5.08
CA GLY A 40 16.78 9.67 4.71
C GLY A 40 15.48 8.93 4.40
N VAL A 41 15.51 7.59 4.29
CA VAL A 41 14.28 6.79 4.21
C VAL A 41 13.72 6.60 5.63
N GLY A 42 12.48 7.05 5.82
CA GLY A 42 11.76 6.89 7.08
C GLY A 42 11.05 5.53 7.18
N ALA A 43 10.03 5.47 8.04
CA ALA A 43 9.19 4.28 8.14
C ALA A 43 8.49 3.99 6.79
N ILE A 44 8.59 2.74 6.36
CA ILE A 44 7.89 2.24 5.16
C ILE A 44 6.63 1.52 5.62
N THR A 45 5.51 1.79 4.95
CA THR A 45 4.24 1.09 5.18
C THR A 45 3.69 0.65 3.84
N ARG A 46 3.19 -0.58 3.80
CA ARG A 46 2.55 -1.17 2.62
C ARG A 46 1.04 -1.24 2.85
N PHE A 47 0.30 -1.02 1.79
CA PHE A 47 -1.16 -1.12 1.77
C PHE A 47 -1.56 -2.03 0.62
N GLU A 48 -2.69 -2.69 0.80
CA GLU A 48 -3.38 -3.47 -0.23
C GLU A 48 -4.80 -2.90 -0.33
N ALA A 49 -5.28 -2.69 -1.55
CA ALA A 49 -6.65 -2.23 -1.75
C ALA A 49 -7.65 -3.30 -1.25
N GLN A 50 -8.56 -2.90 -0.36
CA GLN A 50 -9.59 -3.77 0.20
C GLN A 50 -10.97 -3.14 0.00
N ALA A 51 -12.00 -3.98 -0.11
CA ALA A 51 -13.37 -3.50 -0.08
C ALA A 51 -13.70 -2.87 1.28
N PHE A 52 -14.47 -1.79 1.28
CA PHE A 52 -14.85 -1.09 2.50
C PHE A 52 -16.30 -0.60 2.43
N GLN A 53 -16.86 -0.28 3.60
CA GLN A 53 -18.21 0.26 3.73
C GLN A 53 -18.16 1.69 4.24
N VAL A 54 -18.97 2.57 3.65
CA VAL A 54 -19.12 3.97 4.07
C VAL A 54 -20.57 4.32 4.28
N LEU A 55 -20.83 5.16 5.29
CA LEU A 55 -22.16 5.74 5.53
C LEU A 55 -22.22 7.10 4.84
N ILE A 56 -23.00 7.22 3.77
CA ILE A 56 -23.19 8.46 3.02
C ILE A 56 -24.69 8.78 3.02
N GLY A 57 -25.07 9.92 3.61
CA GLY A 57 -26.47 10.35 3.66
C GLY A 57 -27.39 9.40 4.46
N GLY A 58 -26.86 8.70 5.46
CA GLY A 58 -27.62 7.72 6.25
C GLY A 58 -27.79 6.36 5.57
N GLN A 59 -27.20 6.14 4.40
CA GLN A 59 -27.17 4.83 3.73
C GLN A 59 -25.77 4.24 3.71
N THR A 60 -25.66 2.96 4.06
CA THR A 60 -24.41 2.21 3.97
C THR A 60 -24.19 1.79 2.51
N GLN A 61 -23.04 2.16 1.97
CA GLN A 61 -22.61 1.80 0.62
C GLN A 61 -21.35 0.94 0.70
N THR A 62 -21.32 -0.13 -0.08
CA THR A 62 -20.12 -0.97 -0.23
C THR A 62 -19.33 -0.48 -1.43
N ILE A 63 -18.05 -0.18 -1.22
CA ILE A 63 -17.13 0.26 -2.26
C ILE A 63 -16.21 -0.92 -2.61
N SER A 64 -16.26 -1.36 -3.88
CA SER A 64 -15.38 -2.38 -4.43
C SER A 64 -14.05 -1.75 -4.90
N PRO A 65 -12.90 -2.42 -4.70
CA PRO A 65 -11.62 -1.99 -5.25
C PRO A 65 -11.47 -2.35 -6.75
N GLU A 66 -12.45 -3.01 -7.38
CA GLU A 66 -12.39 -3.38 -8.79
C GLU A 66 -12.21 -2.15 -9.71
N GLY A 67 -11.24 -2.23 -10.62
CA GLY A 67 -10.93 -1.15 -11.57
C GLY A 67 -10.08 -0.01 -11.00
N GLN A 68 -9.71 -0.06 -9.72
CA GLN A 68 -8.69 0.81 -9.14
C GLN A 68 -7.33 0.10 -9.12
N PRO A 69 -6.21 0.86 -9.17
CA PRO A 69 -4.89 0.30 -8.94
C PRO A 69 -4.84 -0.51 -7.65
N ARG A 70 -4.41 -1.77 -7.71
CA ARG A 70 -4.25 -2.64 -6.53
C ARG A 70 -2.98 -2.34 -5.71
#